data_AF-A0AAU8PLX7-F1
#
_entry.id   AF-A0AAU8PLX7-F1
#
_cell.length_a   1.000
_cell.length_b   1.000
_cell.length_c   1.000
_cell.angle_alpha   90.00
_cell.angle_beta   90.00
_cell.angle_gamma   90.00
#
_symmetry.space_group_name_H-M   'P 1'
#
loop_
_entity.id
_entity.type
_entity.pdbx_description
1 polymer ?
#
loop_
_entity_poly.entity_id
_entity_poly.type
_entity_poly.pdbx_seq_one_letter_code
_entity_poly.pdbx_strand_id
1 'polypeptide(L)'
;MNKGTPLRSEIRCFATATRKQNRLCSGELSENQFWLLVEISPISSEKIIDAMWEYLILGRTRKEICERIGVSNGYLSTSLGRLSHIHHIVSCLACYYKT
;
A
#
# COMPACT_ATOMS: atom_id res chain seq x y z
N MET A 1 20.48 -26.81 6.32
CA MET A 1 19.38 -25.84 6.12
C MET A 1 19.84 -24.51 6.71
N ASN A 2 20.47 -23.66 5.91
CA ASN A 2 21.13 -22.43 6.38
C ASN A 2 20.36 -21.24 5.79
N LYS A 3 19.36 -20.72 6.50
CA LYS A 3 18.70 -19.47 6.10
C LYS A 3 19.48 -18.33 6.74
N GLY A 4 20.55 -17.92 6.06
CA GLY A 4 21.31 -16.74 6.44
C GLY A 4 20.37 -15.54 6.53
N THR A 5 20.41 -14.84 7.66
CA THR A 5 19.66 -13.61 7.90
C THR A 5 20.02 -12.60 6.80
N PRO A 6 19.06 -12.07 6.02
CA PRO A 6 19.38 -11.14 4.95
C PRO A 6 20.03 -9.88 5.52
N LEU A 7 21.14 -9.44 4.91
CA LEU A 7 21.80 -8.19 5.30
C LEU A 7 20.85 -7.02 5.02
N ARG A 8 20.90 -5.97 5.87
CA ARG A 8 20.05 -4.77 5.76
C ARG A 8 20.12 -4.08 4.37
N SER A 9 21.23 -4.26 3.65
CA SER A 9 21.42 -3.80 2.27
C SER A 9 20.59 -4.59 1.25
N GLU A 10 20.34 -5.89 1.48
CA GLU A 10 19.57 -6.75 0.58
C GLU A 10 18.07 -6.47 0.69
N ILE A 11 17.55 -6.24 1.90
CA ILE A 11 16.15 -5.85 2.15
C ILE A 11 15.80 -4.56 1.37
N ARG A 12 16.72 -3.60 1.34
CA ARG A 12 16.52 -2.34 0.60
C ARG A 12 16.45 -2.55 -0.91
N CYS A 13 17.22 -3.51 -1.43
CA CYS A 13 17.27 -3.81 -2.87
C CYS A 13 16.00 -4.52 -3.37
N PHE A 14 15.48 -5.47 -2.59
CA PHE A 14 14.17 -6.10 -2.85
C PHE A 14 13.04 -5.07 -2.92
N ALA A 15 13.09 -4.04 -2.07
CA ALA A 15 12.06 -3.03 -1.98
C ALA A 15 12.11 -1.97 -3.12
N THR A 16 13.21 -1.90 -3.89
CA THR A 16 13.41 -0.89 -4.94
C THR A 16 13.23 -1.40 -6.37
N ALA A 17 13.28 -2.72 -6.61
CA ALA A 17 13.32 -3.29 -7.97
C ALA A 17 11.95 -3.47 -8.66
N THR A 18 10.81 -3.16 -8.01
CA THR A 18 9.47 -3.54 -8.50
C THR A 18 8.44 -2.41 -8.55
N ARG A 19 8.86 -1.15 -8.81
CA ARG A 19 7.93 0.01 -8.83
C ARG A 19 6.68 -0.15 -9.71
N LYS A 20 6.69 -1.06 -10.69
CA LYS A 20 5.56 -1.31 -11.60
C LYS A 20 4.70 -2.52 -11.23
N GLN A 21 5.23 -3.52 -10.51
CA GLN A 21 4.51 -4.78 -10.26
C GLN A 21 3.68 -4.80 -8.97
N ASN A 22 3.95 -3.92 -7.99
CA ASN A 22 3.28 -3.96 -6.69
C ASN A 22 2.34 -2.79 -6.43
N ARG A 23 1.79 -2.17 -7.48
CA ARG A 23 0.86 -1.05 -7.32
C ARG A 23 -0.51 -1.59 -6.97
N LEU A 24 -1.05 -1.14 -5.84
CA LEU A 24 -2.43 -1.43 -5.48
C LEU A 24 -3.39 -0.83 -6.53
N CYS A 25 -4.30 -1.67 -6.98
CA CYS A 25 -5.31 -1.39 -7.99
C CYS A 25 -6.66 -1.04 -7.34
N SER A 26 -7.55 -0.48 -8.14
CA SER A 26 -8.91 -0.16 -7.73
C SER A 26 -9.64 -1.44 -7.30
N GLY A 27 -10.24 -1.45 -6.09
CA GLY A 27 -11.03 -2.58 -5.61
C GLY A 27 -10.23 -3.86 -5.31
N GLU A 28 -8.91 -3.76 -5.11
CA GLU A 28 -8.05 -4.93 -4.88
C GLU A 28 -8.08 -5.44 -3.44
N LEU A 29 -8.42 -4.60 -2.46
CA LEU A 29 -8.29 -4.95 -1.04
C LEU A 29 -9.64 -5.29 -0.40
N SER A 30 -9.59 -6.19 0.58
CA SER A 30 -10.66 -6.33 1.58
C SER A 30 -10.57 -5.23 2.64
N GLU A 31 -11.70 -4.92 3.26
CA GLU A 31 -11.80 -3.93 4.36
C GLU A 31 -10.78 -4.20 5.48
N ASN A 32 -10.69 -5.46 5.95
CA ASN A 32 -9.75 -5.82 7.02
C ASN A 32 -8.29 -5.60 6.60
N GLN A 33 -7.92 -5.99 5.38
CA GLN A 33 -6.56 -5.75 4.87
C GLN A 33 -6.26 -4.25 4.79
N PHE A 34 -7.22 -3.45 4.33
CA PHE A 34 -7.05 -2.01 4.25
C PHE A 34 -6.79 -1.38 5.62
N TRP A 35 -7.62 -1.66 6.63
CA TRP A 35 -7.45 -1.09 7.95
C TRP A 35 -6.13 -1.49 8.60
N LEU A 36 -5.71 -2.76 8.46
CA LEU A 36 -4.41 -3.21 8.94
C LEU A 36 -3.25 -2.50 8.24
N LEU A 37 -3.35 -2.26 6.93
CA LEU A 37 -2.33 -1.52 6.19
C LEU A 37 -2.28 -0.03 6.59
N VAL A 38 -3.44 0.58 6.85
CA VAL A 38 -3.51 1.96 7.33
C VAL A 38 -2.88 2.08 8.72
N GLU A 39 -3.21 1.18 9.64
CA GLU A 39 -2.70 1.17 11.03
C GLU A 39 -1.16 1.14 11.09
N ILE A 40 -0.52 0.31 10.26
CA ILE A 40 0.94 0.21 10.23
C ILE A 40 1.60 1.31 9.38
N SER A 41 0.81 2.11 8.66
CA SER A 41 1.33 3.15 7.77
C SER A 41 1.52 4.49 8.49
N PRO A 42 2.50 5.31 8.09
CA PRO A 42 2.62 6.68 8.58
C PRO A 42 1.67 7.64 7.80
N ILE A 43 0.42 7.22 7.59
CA ILE A 43 -0.63 8.00 6.93
C ILE A 43 -1.67 8.37 7.98
N SER A 44 -1.74 9.65 8.33
CA SER A 44 -2.66 10.17 9.35
C SER A 44 -3.71 11.13 8.80
N SER A 45 -3.69 11.42 7.50
CA SER A 45 -4.67 12.33 6.89
C SER A 45 -5.96 11.57 6.62
N GLU A 46 -7.02 11.90 7.36
CA GLU A 46 -8.36 11.33 7.19
C GLU A 46 -8.83 11.43 5.73
N LYS A 47 -8.69 12.61 5.10
CA LYS A 47 -9.03 12.81 3.68
C LYS A 47 -8.33 11.84 2.74
N ILE A 48 -7.07 11.49 3.02
CA ILE A 48 -6.33 10.52 2.22
C ILE A 48 -6.77 9.10 2.54
N ILE A 49 -7.04 8.77 3.80
CA ILE A 49 -7.58 7.47 4.20
C ILE A 49 -8.93 7.23 3.50
N ASP A 50 -9.84 8.21 3.52
CA ASP A 50 -11.13 8.14 2.81
C ASP A 50 -10.94 8.01 1.30
N ALA A 51 -10.00 8.75 0.71
CA ALA A 51 -9.71 8.65 -0.72
C ALA A 51 -9.13 7.29 -1.09
N MET A 52 -8.29 6.70 -0.24
CA MET A 52 -7.76 5.36 -0.45
C MET A 52 -8.83 4.29 -0.25
N TRP A 53 -9.75 4.46 0.70
CA TRP A 53 -10.89 3.57 0.89
C TRP A 53 -11.78 3.51 -0.37
N GLU A 54 -12.19 4.68 -0.87
CA GLU A 54 -13.01 4.79 -2.08
C GLU A 54 -12.31 4.18 -3.31
N TYR A 55 -10.97 4.27 -3.38
CA TYR A 55 -10.18 3.67 -4.46
C TYR A 55 -10.02 2.15 -4.29
N LEU A 56 -9.49 1.71 -3.15
CA LEU A 56 -8.98 0.35 -2.93
C LEU A 56 -10.04 -0.65 -2.51
N ILE A 57 -11.13 -0.18 -1.87
CA ILE A 57 -12.26 -1.01 -1.45
C ILE A 57 -13.41 -0.86 -2.44
N LEU A 58 -13.84 0.38 -2.69
CA LEU A 58 -15.03 0.65 -3.51
C LEU A 58 -14.73 0.70 -5.03
N GLY A 59 -13.45 0.66 -5.42
CA GLY A 59 -13.05 0.56 -6.81
C GLY A 59 -13.26 1.83 -7.64
N ARG A 60 -13.54 2.98 -7.02
CA ARG A 60 -13.80 4.24 -7.74
C ARG A 60 -12.59 4.74 -8.50
N THR A 61 -12.83 5.50 -9.55
CA THR A 61 -11.74 6.10 -10.33
C THR A 61 -11.10 7.25 -9.56
N ARG A 62 -9.81 7.49 -9.82
CA ARG A 62 -9.09 8.62 -9.21
C ARG A 62 -9.73 9.98 -9.52
N LYS A 63 -10.35 10.10 -10.70
CA LYS A 63 -11.03 11.33 -11.13
C LYS A 63 -12.20 11.64 -10.19
N GLU A 64 -13.11 10.68 -10.01
CA GLU A 64 -14.28 10.82 -9.13
C GLU A 64 -13.89 11.13 -7.69
N ILE A 65 -12.83 10.48 -7.21
CA ILE A 65 -12.32 10.68 -5.84
C ILE A 65 -11.76 12.10 -5.66
N CYS A 66 -10.93 12.57 -6.59
CA CYS A 66 -10.36 13.92 -6.53
C CYS A 66 -11.46 14.98 -6.59
N GLU A 67 -12.49 14.78 -7.40
CA GLU A 67 -13.64 15.69 -7.52
C GLU A 67 -14.51 15.70 -6.25
N ARG A 68 -14.77 14.53 -5.64
CA ARG A 68 -15.65 14.40 -4.47
C ARG A 68 -15.01 14.77 -3.14
N ILE A 69 -13.76 14.34 -2.91
CA ILE A 69 -13.06 14.51 -1.62
C ILE A 69 -12.19 15.79 -1.62
N GLY A 70 -11.86 16.31 -2.81
CA GLY A 70 -11.03 17.50 -2.96
C GLY A 70 -9.55 17.25 -2.67
N VAL A 71 -9.07 16.02 -2.88
CA VAL A 71 -7.63 15.69 -2.82
C VAL A 71 -7.00 15.86 -4.19
N SER A 72 -5.74 16.31 -4.23
CA SER A 72 -5.01 16.39 -5.50
C SER A 72 -4.59 15.00 -5.98
N ASN A 73 -4.59 14.79 -7.29
CA ASN A 73 -4.16 13.52 -7.89
C ASN A 73 -2.71 13.16 -7.50
N GLY A 74 -1.83 14.16 -7.39
CA GLY A 74 -0.45 13.98 -6.95
C GLY A 74 -0.34 13.51 -5.50
N TYR A 75 -1.17 14.06 -4.60
CA TYR A 75 -1.16 13.66 -3.20
C TYR A 75 -1.74 12.25 -3.00
N LEU A 76 -2.84 11.94 -3.69
CA LEU A 76 -3.41 10.59 -3.72
C LEU A 76 -2.41 9.58 -4.30
N SER A 77 -1.76 9.91 -5.41
CA SER A 77 -0.78 9.03 -6.07
C SER A 77 0.45 8.75 -5.20
N THR A 78 0.98 9.79 -4.56
CA THR A 78 2.13 9.64 -3.64
C THR A 78 1.76 8.77 -2.45
N SER A 79 0.58 9.00 -1.87
CA SER A 79 0.09 8.22 -0.73
C SER A 79 -0.16 6.75 -1.11
N LEU A 80 -0.80 6.48 -2.25
CA LEU A 80 -1.00 5.12 -2.77
C LEU A 80 0.33 4.41 -3.02
N GLY A 81 1.36 5.13 -3.46
CA GLY A 81 2.71 4.59 -3.61
C GLY A 81 3.31 4.12 -2.28
N ARG A 82 3.11 4.89 -1.20
CA ARG A 82 3.57 4.52 0.15
C ARG A 82 2.82 3.27 0.65
N LEU A 83 1.50 3.24 0.51
CA LEU A 83 0.69 2.10 0.93
C LEU A 83 1.01 0.84 0.11
N SER A 84 1.23 0.98 -1.19
CA SER A 84 1.65 -0.12 -2.08
C SER A 84 2.99 -0.72 -1.65
N HIS A 85 3.93 0.11 -1.22
CA HIS A 85 5.22 -0.35 -0.69
C HIS A 85 5.05 -1.14 0.61
N ILE A 86 4.21 -0.66 1.53
CA ILE A 86 3.89 -1.36 2.77
C ILE A 86 3.22 -2.69 2.47
N HIS A 87 2.21 -2.71 1.57
CA HIS A 87 1.53 -3.93 1.14
C HIS A 87 2.51 -4.99 0.61
N HIS A 88 3.50 -4.56 -0.18
CA HIS A 88 4.55 -5.46 -0.64
C HIS A 88 5.39 -6.03 0.52
N ILE A 89 5.85 -5.18 1.44
CA ILE A 89 6.63 -5.62 2.61
C ILE A 89 5.82 -6.62 3.45
N VAL A 90 4.55 -6.33 3.71
CA VAL A 90 3.64 -7.22 4.45
C VAL A 90 3.48 -8.55 3.73
N SER A 91 3.34 -8.53 2.40
CA SER A 91 3.26 -9.77 1.60
C SER A 91 4.53 -10.62 1.72
N CYS A 92 5.71 -9.99 1.75
CA CYS A 92 6.96 -10.70 2.02
C CYS A 92 7.05 -11.21 3.47
N LEU A 93 6.60 -10.42 4.44
CA LEU A 93 6.56 -10.80 5.86
C LEU A 93 5.64 -12.00 6.10
N ALA A 94 4.51 -12.09 5.40
CA ALA A 94 3.56 -13.19 5.55
C ALA A 94 4.22 -14.56 5.38
N CYS A 95 5.25 -14.69 4.53
CA CYS A 95 5.99 -15.95 4.35
C CYS A 95 6.71 -16.45 5.61
N TYR A 96 6.96 -15.60 6.61
CA TYR A 96 7.59 -15.97 7.87
C TYR A 96 6.60 -16.37 8.96
N TYR A 97 5.32 -16.01 8.80
CA TYR A 97 4.26 -16.24 9.79
C TYR A 97 3.21 -17.24 9.30
N LYS A 98 3.43 -17.87 8.13
CA LYS A 98 2.64 -19.02 7.67
C LYS A 98 3.04 -20.25 8.49
N THR A 99 2.18 -20.64 9.43
CA THR A 99 2.23 -21.92 10.15
C THR A 99 1.81 -23.09 9.27
#